data_AF-A0A3C0GIS2-F1
#
_entry.id   AF-A0A3C0GIS2-F1
#
_cell.length_a   1.000
_cell.length_b   1.000
_cell.length_c   1.000
_cell.angle_alpha   90.00
_cell.angle_beta   90.00
_cell.angle_gamma   90.00
#
_symmetry.space_group_name_H-M   'P 1'
#
loop_
_entity.id
_entity.type
_entity.pdbx_description
1 polymer ?
#
loop_
_entity_poly.entity_id
_entity_poly.type
_entity_poly.pdbx_seq_one_letter_code
_entity_poly.pdbx_strand_id
1 'polypeptide(L)'
;EFMKSNYWDPYVAQYIRPKKEFKVKLKDADKEFVFDETQADLNKFDRLIDEVEPGNLRLPVLIKKYIKQNAKVVAFNVDPLFNNSVDGLMYIKIADLPESTVKPVMEEFQAELERRLLEGQNTDNEA
;
A
#
# COMPACT_ATOMS: atom_id res chain seq x y z
N GLU A 1 -2.24 -10.25 -10.65
CA GLU A 1 -1.46 -11.44 -10.23
C GLU A 1 -0.54 -11.15 -9.05
N PHE A 2 0.69 -10.66 -9.19
CA PHE A 2 1.64 -10.46 -8.06
C PHE A 2 1.03 -9.83 -6.80
N MET A 3 0.28 -8.73 -6.97
CA MET A 3 -0.39 -8.03 -5.87
C MET A 3 -1.45 -8.89 -5.16
N LYS A 4 -2.20 -9.70 -5.92
CA LYS A 4 -3.22 -10.61 -5.38
C LYS A 4 -2.58 -11.80 -4.64
N SER A 5 -1.38 -12.21 -5.03
CA SER A 5 -0.70 -13.35 -4.40
C SER A 5 0.04 -12.99 -3.12
N ASN A 6 0.54 -11.75 -3.01
CA ASN A 6 1.39 -11.34 -1.88
C ASN A 6 0.70 -10.38 -0.89
N TYR A 7 -0.26 -9.57 -1.34
CA TYR A 7 -0.82 -8.48 -0.54
C TYR A 7 -2.35 -8.52 -0.43
N TRP A 8 -2.98 -9.66 -0.76
CA TRP A 8 -4.43 -9.81 -0.74
C TRP A 8 -4.95 -10.27 0.62
N ASP A 9 -6.07 -9.71 1.04
CA ASP A 9 -6.84 -10.23 2.17
C ASP A 9 -8.14 -10.86 1.66
N PRO A 10 -8.25 -12.21 1.62
CA PRO A 10 -9.44 -12.88 1.10
C PRO A 10 -10.67 -12.66 1.98
N TYR A 11 -10.50 -12.42 3.29
CA TYR A 11 -11.60 -12.24 4.22
C TYR A 11 -12.30 -10.90 4.03
N VAL A 12 -11.55 -9.84 3.70
CA VAL A 12 -12.15 -8.53 3.42
C VAL A 12 -12.61 -8.45 1.97
N ALA A 13 -11.81 -8.99 1.04
CA ALA A 13 -12.11 -8.91 -0.38
C ALA A 13 -13.44 -9.57 -0.78
N GLN A 14 -13.88 -10.62 -0.07
CA GLN A 14 -15.17 -11.27 -0.35
C GLN A 14 -16.38 -10.32 -0.25
N TYR A 15 -16.26 -9.24 0.53
CA TYR A 15 -17.33 -8.26 0.72
C TYR A 15 -17.33 -7.16 -0.35
N ILE A 16 -16.33 -7.13 -1.23
CA ILE A 16 -16.16 -6.08 -2.23
C ILE A 16 -16.38 -6.66 -3.61
N ARG A 17 -17.27 -6.02 -4.39
CA ARG A 17 -17.55 -6.41 -5.78
C ARG A 17 -17.17 -5.27 -6.71
N PRO A 18 -16.14 -5.43 -7.58
CA PRO A 18 -15.80 -4.42 -8.56
C PRO A 18 -16.91 -4.27 -9.60
N LYS A 19 -17.22 -3.03 -10.00
CA LYS A 19 -18.23 -2.75 -11.02
C LYS A 19 -17.77 -3.18 -12.41
N LYS A 20 -16.47 -3.03 -12.69
CA LYS A 20 -15.80 -3.41 -13.93
C LYS A 20 -14.53 -4.15 -13.57
N GLU A 21 -14.64 -5.46 -13.44
CA GLU A 21 -13.50 -6.29 -13.06
C GLU A 21 -12.39 -6.24 -14.12
N PHE A 22 -11.15 -6.06 -13.66
CA PHE A 22 -9.98 -6.18 -14.51
C PHE A 22 -9.76 -7.64 -14.92
N LYS A 23 -9.98 -7.97 -16.19
CA LYS A 23 -9.74 -9.31 -16.75
C LYS A 23 -8.32 -9.41 -17.27
N VAL A 24 -7.44 -10.08 -16.51
CA VAL A 24 -6.06 -10.33 -16.90
C VAL A 24 -6.01 -11.31 -18.08
N LYS A 25 -5.28 -10.96 -19.14
CA LYS A 25 -4.97 -11.84 -20.27
C LYS A 25 -3.45 -12.04 -20.33
N LEU A 26 -2.91 -12.93 -19.50
CA LEU A 26 -1.49 -13.34 -19.56
C LEU A 26 -1.39 -14.73 -20.19
N LYS A 27 -0.37 -14.95 -21.03
CA LYS A 27 0.00 -16.28 -21.52
C LYS A 27 0.62 -17.06 -20.36
N ASP A 28 0.36 -18.37 -20.28
CA ASP A 28 0.73 -19.16 -19.10
C ASP A 28 2.25 -19.25 -18.87
N ALA A 29 3.06 -19.19 -19.94
CA ALA A 29 4.53 -19.19 -19.85
C ALA A 29 5.10 -17.96 -19.12
N ASP A 30 4.44 -16.80 -19.21
CA ASP A 30 4.89 -15.57 -18.55
C ASP A 30 4.54 -15.56 -17.06
N LYS A 31 3.58 -16.40 -16.63
CA LYS A 31 3.17 -16.50 -15.22
C LYS A 31 4.19 -17.28 -14.41
N GLU A 32 4.67 -18.41 -14.89
CA GLU A 32 5.56 -19.26 -14.10
C GLU A 32 6.89 -18.55 -13.76
N PHE A 33 7.44 -17.80 -14.73
CA PHE A 33 8.65 -16.99 -14.56
C PHE A 33 8.49 -15.90 -13.49
N VAL A 34 7.41 -15.12 -13.54
CA VAL A 34 7.19 -13.99 -12.62
C VAL A 34 6.96 -14.46 -11.18
N PHE A 35 6.34 -15.63 -10.99
CA PHE A 35 5.94 -16.11 -9.66
C PHE A 35 7.06 -16.84 -8.90
N ASP A 36 7.97 -17.54 -9.59
CA ASP A 36 9.10 -18.23 -8.94
C ASP A 36 10.22 -17.25 -8.53
N GLU A 37 10.51 -16.22 -9.32
CA GLU A 37 11.59 -15.26 -9.02
C GLU A 37 11.21 -14.24 -7.94
N THR A 38 9.92 -13.95 -7.78
CA THR A 38 9.42 -12.88 -6.91
C THR A 38 8.82 -13.44 -5.62
N GLN A 39 9.61 -14.22 -4.87
CA GLN A 39 9.28 -14.51 -3.47
C GLN A 39 9.17 -13.20 -2.67
N ALA A 40 7.95 -12.70 -2.51
CA ALA A 40 7.49 -11.56 -1.70
C ALA A 40 8.29 -10.22 -1.78
N ASP A 41 9.31 -10.10 -2.63
CA ASP A 41 10.18 -8.92 -2.67
C ASP A 41 9.69 -7.93 -3.74
N LEU A 42 9.03 -6.88 -3.26
CA LEU A 42 8.55 -5.77 -4.07
C LEU A 42 9.68 -5.10 -4.88
N ASN A 43 10.92 -5.08 -4.38
CA ASN A 43 12.04 -4.48 -5.10
C ASN A 43 12.51 -5.37 -6.25
N LYS A 44 12.47 -6.70 -6.09
CA LYS A 44 12.74 -7.63 -7.20
C LYS A 44 11.66 -7.50 -8.27
N PHE A 45 10.39 -7.41 -7.86
CA PHE A 45 9.29 -7.19 -8.79
C PHE A 45 9.40 -5.84 -9.53
N ASP A 46 9.78 -4.75 -8.85
CA ASP A 46 10.02 -3.44 -9.49
C ASP A 46 11.16 -3.48 -10.52
N ARG A 47 12.23 -4.26 -10.25
CA ARG A 47 13.34 -4.49 -11.20
C ARG A 47 12.91 -5.34 -12.39
N LEU A 48 12.14 -6.41 -12.14
CA LEU A 48 11.64 -7.28 -13.21
C LEU A 48 10.76 -6.50 -14.19
N ILE A 49 9.90 -5.59 -13.71
CA ILE A 49 9.11 -4.72 -14.59
C ILE A 49 10.03 -3.82 -15.43
N ASP A 50 11.07 -3.25 -14.82
CA ASP A 50 12.04 -2.38 -15.50
C ASP A 50 12.78 -3.11 -16.64
N GLU A 51 13.02 -4.41 -16.48
CA GLU A 51 13.69 -5.27 -17.47
C GLU A 51 12.76 -5.75 -18.60
N VAL A 52 11.49 -6.02 -18.29
CA VAL A 52 10.54 -6.64 -19.23
C VAL A 52 9.76 -5.60 -20.06
N GLU A 53 9.39 -4.46 -19.47
CA GLU A 53 8.52 -3.48 -20.12
C GLU A 53 9.32 -2.38 -20.85
N PRO A 54 9.09 -2.15 -22.15
CA PRO A 54 9.72 -1.06 -22.87
C PRO A 54 9.21 0.28 -22.33
N GLY A 55 10.13 1.18 -21.94
CA GLY A 55 9.80 2.53 -21.49
C GLY A 55 10.03 2.82 -20.01
N ASN A 56 10.86 2.03 -19.31
CA ASN A 56 11.26 2.28 -17.93
C ASN A 56 10.04 2.38 -16.99
N LEU A 57 9.04 1.54 -17.26
CA LEU A 57 7.81 1.46 -16.50
C LEU A 57 8.15 0.85 -15.14
N ARG A 58 7.73 1.51 -14.05
CA ARG A 58 8.02 1.06 -12.68
C ARG A 58 6.76 1.15 -11.84
N LEU A 59 6.75 0.45 -10.71
CA LEU A 59 5.64 0.60 -9.78
C LEU A 59 5.57 2.04 -9.26
N PRO A 60 4.37 2.66 -9.27
CA PRO A 60 4.18 3.98 -8.70
C PRO A 60 4.68 4.06 -7.25
N VAL A 61 5.37 5.15 -6.93
CA VAL A 61 6.01 5.35 -5.61
C VAL A 61 4.99 5.23 -4.47
N LEU A 62 3.76 5.73 -4.66
CA LEU A 62 2.70 5.68 -3.65
C LEU A 62 2.28 4.23 -3.33
N ILE A 63 2.13 3.38 -4.34
CA ILE A 63 1.82 1.96 -4.15
C ILE A 63 2.92 1.29 -3.33
N LYS A 64 4.19 1.55 -3.69
CA LYS A 64 5.35 1.04 -2.94
C LYS A 64 5.36 1.51 -1.49
N LYS A 65 5.02 2.77 -1.23
CA LYS A 65 4.90 3.31 0.13
C LYS A 65 3.81 2.59 0.92
N TYR A 66 2.61 2.42 0.37
CA TYR A 66 1.51 1.77 1.10
C TYR A 66 1.77 0.30 1.39
N ILE A 67 2.32 -0.45 0.44
CA ILE A 67 2.69 -1.86 0.66
C ILE A 67 3.70 -2.00 1.81
N LYS A 68 4.71 -1.10 1.87
CA LYS A 68 5.68 -1.07 2.98
C LYS A 68 5.04 -0.76 4.34
N GLN A 69 3.84 -0.16 4.35
CA GLN A 69 3.02 0.07 5.54
C GLN A 69 2.04 -1.08 5.82
N ASN A 70 2.30 -2.27 5.28
CA ASN A 70 1.44 -3.45 5.41
C ASN A 70 0.02 -3.26 4.83
N ALA A 71 -0.14 -2.39 3.82
CA ALA A 71 -1.41 -2.26 3.12
C ALA A 71 -1.82 -3.57 2.45
N LYS A 72 -3.12 -3.83 2.48
CA LYS A 72 -3.76 -4.96 1.81
C LYS A 72 -4.59 -4.47 0.63
N VAL A 73 -4.50 -5.19 -0.46
CA VAL A 73 -5.28 -4.95 -1.68
C VAL A 73 -6.51 -5.85 -1.62
N VAL A 74 -7.67 -5.31 -1.99
CA VAL A 74 -8.95 -6.04 -1.85
C VAL A 74 -9.84 -6.01 -3.08
N ALA A 75 -9.58 -5.10 -4.03
CA ALA A 75 -10.23 -5.15 -5.33
C ALA A 75 -9.40 -4.43 -6.39
N PHE A 76 -9.58 -4.86 -7.63
CA PHE A 76 -9.14 -4.13 -8.80
C PHE A 76 -10.35 -3.82 -9.67
N ASN A 77 -10.43 -2.60 -10.14
CA ASN A 77 -11.47 -2.12 -11.04
C ASN A 77 -10.81 -1.47 -12.26
N VAL A 78 -11.52 -1.45 -13.38
CA VAL A 78 -11.14 -0.64 -14.55
C VAL A 78 -12.07 0.55 -14.63
N ASP A 79 -11.53 1.75 -14.79
CA ASP A 79 -12.32 2.94 -15.09
C ASP A 79 -12.17 3.37 -16.56
N PRO A 80 -13.15 3.08 -17.43
CA PRO A 80 -13.17 3.53 -18.81
C PRO A 80 -13.25 5.05 -18.97
N LEU A 81 -13.74 5.79 -17.97
CA LEU A 81 -13.77 7.26 -18.03
C LEU A 81 -12.38 7.86 -17.78
N PHE A 82 -11.47 7.10 -17.19
CA PHE A 82 -10.09 7.49 -16.93
C PHE A 82 -9.11 6.66 -17.78
N ASN A 83 -9.29 6.71 -19.10
CA ASN A 83 -8.43 6.03 -20.09
C ASN A 83 -8.23 4.51 -19.86
N ASN A 84 -9.27 3.80 -19.43
CA ASN A 84 -9.18 2.38 -19.04
C ASN A 84 -8.10 2.09 -17.99
N SER A 85 -7.83 3.05 -17.11
CA SER A 85 -6.92 2.88 -15.99
C SER A 85 -7.38 1.76 -15.06
N VAL A 86 -6.41 1.14 -14.40
CA VAL A 86 -6.65 0.12 -13.38
C VAL A 86 -6.61 0.81 -12.01
N ASP A 87 -7.75 0.82 -11.33
CA ASP A 87 -7.88 1.28 -9.96
C ASP A 87 -7.73 0.12 -8.98
N GLY A 88 -6.91 0.30 -7.95
CA GLY A 88 -6.78 -0.63 -6.84
C GLY A 88 -7.46 -0.09 -5.59
N LEU A 89 -8.37 -0.86 -4.99
CA LEU A 89 -8.85 -0.59 -3.64
C LEU A 89 -7.93 -1.26 -2.63
N MET A 90 -7.39 -0.45 -1.71
CA MET A 90 -6.46 -0.88 -0.68
C MET A 90 -6.91 -0.34 0.68
N TYR A 91 -6.55 -1.04 1.76
CA TYR A 91 -6.69 -0.55 3.13
C TYR A 91 -5.44 -0.84 3.94
N ILE A 92 -5.29 -0.11 5.05
CA ILE A 92 -4.25 -0.34 6.06
C ILE A 92 -4.96 -0.46 7.41
N LYS A 93 -4.59 -1.47 8.19
CA LYS A 93 -4.97 -1.54 9.60
C LYS A 93 -3.94 -0.75 10.39
N ILE A 94 -4.39 0.22 11.18
CA ILE A 94 -3.51 1.05 12.00
C ILE A 94 -2.67 0.20 12.96
N ALA A 95 -3.26 -0.87 13.51
CA ALA A 95 -2.58 -1.82 14.38
C ALA A 95 -1.43 -2.59 13.69
N ASP A 96 -1.45 -2.69 12.36
CA ASP A 96 -0.46 -3.42 11.58
C ASP A 96 0.62 -2.49 10.99
N LEU A 97 0.61 -1.20 11.34
CA LEU A 97 1.62 -0.26 10.88
C LEU A 97 3.00 -0.63 11.46
N PRO A 98 4.08 -0.58 10.64
CA PRO A 98 5.44 -0.75 11.12
C PRO A 98 5.79 0.26 12.22
N GLU A 99 6.56 -0.18 13.22
CA GLU A 99 7.03 0.68 14.32
C GLU A 99 7.80 1.90 13.79
N SER A 100 8.59 1.73 12.73
CA SER A 100 9.32 2.83 12.08
C SER A 100 8.41 3.97 11.59
N THR A 101 7.15 3.67 11.31
CA THR A 101 6.16 4.63 10.83
C THR A 101 5.39 5.26 11.99
N VAL A 102 5.11 4.48 13.04
CA VAL A 102 4.35 4.93 14.21
C VAL A 102 5.22 5.74 15.18
N LYS A 103 6.47 5.33 15.38
CA LYS A 103 7.37 5.90 16.38
C LYS A 103 7.59 7.42 16.23
N PRO A 104 7.90 7.98 15.05
CA PRO A 104 8.06 9.42 14.91
C PRO A 104 6.78 10.19 15.25
N VAL A 105 5.63 9.64 14.86
CA VAL A 105 4.32 10.25 15.14
C VAL A 105 4.03 10.25 16.65
N MET A 106 4.39 9.18 17.36
CA MET A 106 4.22 9.09 18.81
C MET A 106 5.16 10.06 19.55
N GLU A 107 6.41 10.20 19.10
CA GLU A 107 7.38 11.15 19.66
C GLU A 107 6.89 12.61 19.49
N GLU A 108 6.40 12.97 18.29
CA GLU A 108 5.81 14.29 18.03
C GLU A 108 4.56 14.53 18.90
N PHE A 109 3.70 13.51 19.04
CA PHE A 109 2.49 13.60 19.85
C PHE A 109 2.81 13.78 21.34
N GLN A 110 3.82 13.06 21.85
CA GLN A 110 4.30 13.22 23.23
C GLN A 110 4.86 14.62 23.47
N ALA A 111 5.70 15.13 22.57
CA ALA A 111 6.27 16.47 22.68
C ALA A 111 5.18 17.56 22.69
N GLU A 112 4.15 17.43 21.86
CA GLU A 112 3.01 18.35 21.83
C GLU A 112 2.16 18.27 23.11
N LEU A 113 1.95 17.08 23.66
CA LEU A 113 1.27 16.87 24.95
C LEU A 113 2.04 17.52 26.10
N GLU A 114 3.36 17.31 26.18
CA GLU A 114 4.23 17.93 27.17
C GLU A 114 4.20 19.45 27.08
N ARG A 115 4.24 20.02 25.86
CA ARG A 115 4.12 21.48 25.65
C ARG A 115 2.81 22.03 26.20
N ARG A 116 1.68 21.39 25.90
CA ARG A 116 0.36 21.84 26.38
C ARG A 116 0.21 21.74 27.90
N LEU A 117 0.79 20.70 28.52
CA LEU A 117 0.78 20.56 29.97
C LEU A 117 1.59 21.66 30.66
N LEU A 118 2.76 22.01 30.10
CA LEU A 118 3.61 23.11 30.60
C LEU A 118 2.94 24.48 30.42
N GLU A 119 2.29 24.70 29.27
CA GLU A 119 1.52 25.94 29.00
C GLU A 119 0.35 26.09 29.99
N GLY A 120 -0.38 25.00 30.30
CA GLY A 120 -1.50 25.01 31.25
C GLY A 120 -1.07 25.22 32.71
N GLN A 121 0.09 24.69 33.13
CA GLN A 121 0.62 24.90 34.49
C GLN A 121 1.09 26.33 34.75
N ASN A 122 1.55 27.05 33.72
CA ASN A 122 1.94 28.45 33.87
C ASN A 122 0.71 29.36 34.03
N THR A 123 -0.42 29.06 33.37
CA THR A 123 -1.65 29.85 33.53
C THR A 123 -2.32 29.68 34.89
N ASP A 124 -2.16 28.53 35.55
CA ASP A 124 -2.73 28.29 36.89
C ASP A 124 -1.90 28.90 38.03
N ASN A 125 -0.60 29.16 37.80
CA ASN A 125 0.29 29.79 38.80
C ASN A 125 0.28 31.33 38.78
N GLU A 126 -0.35 31.94 37.77
CA GLU A 126 -0.46 33.41 37.62
C GLU A 126 -1.85 33.97 38.02
N ALA A 127 -2.77 33.13 38.49
CA ALA A 127 -4.12 33.49 38.99
C ALA A 127 -4.23 33.40 40.52
#